data_AF-A0ABD1KH47-F1
#
_entry.id   AF-A0ABD1KH47-F1
#
_cell.length_a   1.000
_cell.length_b   1.000
_cell.length_c   1.000
_cell.angle_alpha   90.00
_cell.angle_beta   90.00
_cell.angle_gamma   90.00
#
_symmetry.space_group_name_H-M   'P 1'
#
loop_
_entity.id
_entity.type
_entity.pdbx_description
1 polymer ?
#
loop_
_entity_poly.entity_id
_entity_poly.type
_entity_poly.pdbx_seq_one_letter_code
_entity_poly.pdbx_strand_id
1 'polypeptide(L)'
;MNLTVKLRRNLRRLVILLTTCCVVSVLVSAYYLYAGSTQELDLTDPASGPDCSDTQALPYRQADPRTPRPIDTTHKDAVVLVFVESQYSQLGQDIIAILESNQFQYHSEIAPGKGDIPPLTHKGRGRYALIIYENLLKYTNMDAWNRDLLDKYCAEYSVGVIGFHRASENSPAALRLRSFPVLMHTNVGLRDCCVNPRSPLLYVTKAELDRGPLPGDDWTVFLSNHSTYEPVLLAKPQTPKGGSPHEPLGSASLLATVVQDLGLFDGVQRVLFGHGLSYWLHRLILVDAISYLTGHKLSRSLERYILVDIDDIFVGKKGTRMNVNDVKGPPLTQRNPSLSHPQPDYFGRCQSDQWALPEAAGISGVFWGALKMSGAENPNGILLKRNETRPVYGQGFHALAIVSTLQALIETQQLLRSQISNFTFNLGFSGKFFHTGTGEEDAGDDLLLKYVDEFWWFPHMWSHMQPHLFHNESSLLEQMILNKEFALEHGIPTDMGYAVAPHHSGVYPVHLQLYESWKKAWGIRVTSTEEYPHLKPARHRKGFIHNNIMVLPRQTCGLFTHTIFYKEYPGGPKELDKSIRGGELFLTVLLNPSEPDEDCDLFKGNGSELTFSEQLWLGTH
;
A
#
# COMPACT_ATOMS: atom_id res chain seq x y z
N MET A 1 66.27 -23.10 -38.22
CA MET A 1 66.01 -21.99 -37.26
C MET A 1 64.81 -21.09 -37.60
N ASN A 2 63.98 -21.34 -38.61
CA ASN A 2 62.99 -20.32 -39.09
C ASN A 2 61.53 -20.48 -38.61
N LEU A 3 61.13 -21.62 -38.03
CA LEU A 3 59.71 -21.86 -37.68
C LEU A 3 59.34 -21.31 -36.29
N THR A 4 60.16 -21.58 -35.27
CA THR A 4 59.94 -21.15 -33.87
C THR A 4 59.96 -19.64 -33.70
N VAL A 5 60.82 -18.93 -34.43
CA VAL A 5 60.87 -17.45 -34.46
C VAL A 5 59.60 -16.87 -35.09
N LYS A 6 59.13 -17.47 -36.20
CA LYS A 6 57.90 -17.06 -36.89
C LYS A 6 56.66 -17.30 -36.03
N LEU A 7 56.61 -18.43 -35.32
CA LEU A 7 55.55 -18.75 -34.36
C LEU A 7 55.55 -17.79 -33.17
N ARG A 8 56.70 -17.51 -32.53
CA ARG A 8 56.81 -16.48 -31.48
C ARG A 8 56.36 -15.10 -31.97
N ARG A 9 56.67 -14.73 -33.21
CA ARG A 9 56.27 -13.43 -33.79
C ARG A 9 54.76 -13.36 -34.03
N ASN A 10 54.14 -14.45 -34.49
CA ASN A 10 52.69 -14.51 -34.68
C ASN A 10 51.94 -14.55 -33.34
N LEU A 11 52.44 -15.29 -32.35
CA LEU A 11 51.87 -15.32 -31.00
C LEU A 11 51.96 -13.93 -30.32
N ARG A 12 53.10 -13.23 -30.45
CA ARG A 12 53.22 -11.84 -29.97
C ARG A 12 52.23 -10.90 -30.65
N ARG A 13 52.04 -11.02 -31.98
CA ARG A 13 51.02 -10.24 -32.71
C ARG A 13 49.61 -10.54 -32.22
N LEU A 14 49.27 -11.81 -31.99
CA LEU A 14 47.97 -12.24 -31.47
C LEU A 14 47.71 -11.69 -30.06
N VAL A 15 48.69 -11.79 -29.16
CA VAL A 15 48.60 -11.23 -27.80
C VAL A 15 48.42 -9.72 -27.83
N ILE A 16 49.18 -9.00 -28.67
CA ILE A 16 49.02 -7.55 -28.85
C ILE A 16 47.60 -7.21 -29.32
N LEU A 17 47.07 -7.93 -30.30
CA LEU A 17 45.72 -7.75 -30.83
C LEU A 17 44.63 -8.01 -29.78
N LEU A 18 44.79 -9.06 -28.96
CA LEU A 18 43.91 -9.35 -27.82
C LEU A 18 43.96 -8.25 -26.77
N THR A 19 45.15 -7.76 -26.41
CA THR A 19 45.28 -6.66 -25.45
C THR A 19 44.69 -5.35 -25.97
N THR A 20 44.87 -5.00 -27.26
CA THR A 20 44.24 -3.79 -27.82
C THR A 20 42.71 -3.95 -27.89
N CYS A 21 42.18 -5.11 -28.26
CA CYS A 21 40.74 -5.36 -28.22
C CYS A 21 40.15 -5.26 -26.81
N CYS A 22 40.82 -5.82 -25.79
CA CYS A 22 40.39 -5.67 -24.40
C CYS A 22 40.42 -4.21 -23.93
N VAL A 23 41.49 -3.46 -24.21
CA VAL A 23 41.59 -2.04 -23.84
C VAL A 23 40.51 -1.21 -24.54
N VAL A 24 40.26 -1.43 -25.83
CA VAL A 24 39.17 -0.75 -26.56
C VAL A 24 37.81 -1.12 -25.97
N SER A 25 37.55 -2.39 -25.64
CA SER A 25 36.31 -2.82 -24.99
C SER A 25 36.09 -2.15 -23.64
N VAL A 26 37.13 -2.05 -22.81
CA VAL A 26 37.07 -1.35 -21.52
C VAL A 26 36.85 0.16 -21.71
N LEU A 27 37.51 0.80 -22.69
CA LEU A 27 37.32 2.22 -22.99
C LEU A 27 35.92 2.52 -23.54
N VAL A 28 35.35 1.65 -24.39
CA VAL A 28 33.97 1.77 -24.87
C VAL A 28 32.98 1.54 -23.73
N SER A 29 33.20 0.55 -22.88
CA SER A 29 32.35 0.29 -21.71
C SER A 29 32.40 1.44 -20.71
N ALA A 30 33.59 1.98 -20.44
CA ALA A 30 33.78 3.16 -19.61
C ALA A 30 33.15 4.40 -20.24
N TYR A 31 33.23 4.58 -21.56
CA TYR A 31 32.54 5.66 -22.27
C TYR A 31 31.02 5.55 -22.12
N TYR A 32 30.42 4.37 -22.30
CA TYR A 32 28.97 4.20 -22.12
C TYR A 32 28.52 4.30 -20.65
N LEU A 33 29.32 3.84 -19.69
CA LEU A 33 29.06 4.04 -18.26
C LEU A 33 29.19 5.52 -17.86
N TYR A 34 30.17 6.24 -18.41
CA TYR A 34 30.41 7.64 -18.09
C TYR A 34 29.38 8.54 -18.79
N ALA A 35 29.15 8.36 -20.10
CA ALA A 35 28.11 9.06 -20.86
C ALA A 35 26.70 8.77 -20.31
N GLY A 36 26.44 7.53 -19.88
CA GLY A 36 25.22 7.14 -19.18
C GLY A 36 25.08 7.78 -17.80
N SER A 37 26.19 8.02 -17.08
CA SER A 37 26.18 8.74 -15.80
C SER A 37 26.06 10.26 -15.94
N THR A 38 26.49 10.84 -17.07
CA THR A 38 26.36 12.28 -17.33
C THR A 38 24.98 12.70 -17.84
N GLN A 39 24.02 11.77 -17.98
CA GLN A 39 22.63 12.08 -18.35
C GLN A 39 21.69 12.25 -17.14
N GLU A 40 22.23 12.50 -15.94
CA GLU A 40 21.42 12.79 -14.74
C GLU A 40 22.05 13.89 -13.88
N LEU A 41 22.28 15.07 -14.49
CA LEU A 41 22.72 16.29 -13.79
C LEU A 41 22.17 17.57 -14.41
N ASP A 42 20.92 17.50 -14.90
CA ASP A 42 20.15 18.68 -15.29
C ASP A 42 19.58 19.35 -14.02
N LEU A 43 20.41 20.19 -13.40
CA LEU A 43 20.03 21.05 -12.28
C LEU A 43 19.25 22.27 -12.81
N THR A 44 18.02 22.02 -13.27
CA THR A 44 17.04 23.08 -13.49
C THR A 44 16.33 23.41 -12.18
N ASP A 45 16.31 24.70 -11.82
CA ASP A 45 15.58 25.24 -10.67
C ASP A 45 14.08 24.85 -10.71
N PRO A 46 13.38 24.80 -9.56
CA PRO A 46 11.96 24.46 -9.49
C PRO A 46 11.07 25.63 -9.97
N ALA A 47 11.20 26.01 -11.23
CA ALA A 47 10.45 27.07 -11.86
C ALA A 47 9.02 26.61 -12.21
N SER A 48 8.08 26.92 -11.31
CA SER A 48 6.72 27.38 -11.61
C SER A 48 6.08 26.90 -12.94
N GLY A 49 5.88 25.59 -13.10
CA GLY A 49 4.90 25.07 -14.05
C GLY A 49 3.48 25.27 -13.50
N PRO A 50 2.44 25.32 -14.34
CA PRO A 50 1.06 25.43 -13.86
C PRO A 50 0.75 24.28 -12.90
N ASP A 51 0.32 24.64 -11.70
CA ASP A 51 -0.31 23.76 -10.73
C ASP A 51 -1.80 23.64 -11.07
N CYS A 52 -2.49 22.62 -10.59
CA CYS A 52 -3.88 22.36 -10.98
C CYS A 52 -4.89 23.23 -10.21
N SER A 53 -4.37 24.09 -9.32
CA SER A 53 -5.02 25.29 -8.82
C SER A 53 -5.09 26.41 -9.88
N ASP A 54 -4.18 26.45 -10.87
CA ASP A 54 -4.13 27.48 -11.91
C ASP A 54 -5.23 27.28 -12.97
N THR A 55 -6.27 28.10 -12.79
CA THR A 55 -7.46 28.13 -13.62
C THR A 55 -7.20 28.47 -15.09
N GLN A 56 -6.03 29.03 -15.45
CA GLN A 56 -5.67 29.33 -16.84
C GLN A 56 -5.13 28.11 -17.61
N ALA A 57 -4.69 27.06 -16.91
CA ALA A 57 -4.13 25.84 -17.52
C ALA A 57 -5.14 24.71 -17.75
N LEU A 58 -6.40 24.92 -17.34
CA LEU A 58 -7.50 23.97 -17.52
C LEU A 58 -8.00 23.98 -18.99
N PRO A 59 -8.32 22.82 -19.59
CA PRO A 59 -8.71 22.73 -21.00
C PRO A 59 -10.11 23.27 -21.33
N TYR A 60 -10.81 23.90 -20.38
CA TYR A 60 -12.18 24.37 -20.57
C TYR A 60 -12.49 25.68 -19.82
N ARG A 61 -13.45 26.45 -20.35
CA ARG A 61 -13.92 27.71 -19.80
C ARG A 61 -14.88 27.44 -18.64
N GLN A 62 -14.58 27.94 -17.44
CA GLN A 62 -15.47 27.76 -16.28
C GLN A 62 -16.90 28.20 -16.60
N ALA A 63 -17.85 27.28 -16.45
CA ALA A 63 -19.27 27.59 -16.30
C ALA A 63 -19.60 27.73 -14.81
N ASP A 64 -20.71 28.38 -14.49
CA ASP A 64 -21.23 28.41 -13.12
C ASP A 64 -21.41 26.97 -12.58
N PRO A 65 -21.18 26.72 -11.28
CA PRO A 65 -21.36 25.40 -10.68
C PRO A 65 -22.81 24.93 -10.86
N ARG A 66 -22.99 23.87 -11.66
CA ARG A 66 -24.31 23.26 -11.93
C ARG A 66 -24.47 22.03 -11.06
N THR A 67 -25.43 22.08 -10.15
CA THR A 67 -25.71 20.96 -9.26
C THR A 67 -26.24 19.75 -10.05
N PRO A 68 -25.61 18.56 -9.95
CA PRO A 68 -26.21 17.33 -10.47
C PRO A 68 -27.49 16.99 -9.70
N ARG A 69 -28.28 16.04 -10.23
CA ARG A 69 -29.46 15.56 -9.51
C ARG A 69 -29.04 14.86 -8.20
N PRO A 70 -29.72 15.11 -7.07
CA PRO A 70 -29.51 14.33 -5.85
C PRO A 70 -29.70 12.83 -6.09
N ILE A 71 -28.88 12.01 -5.45
CA ILE A 71 -28.93 10.55 -5.58
C ILE A 71 -29.94 9.99 -4.58
N ASP A 72 -31.08 9.51 -5.05
CA ASP A 72 -32.00 8.73 -4.21
C ASP A 72 -31.43 7.33 -3.95
N THR A 73 -31.49 6.89 -2.70
CA THR A 73 -30.94 5.63 -2.20
C THR A 73 -31.99 4.71 -1.57
N THR A 74 -33.25 5.15 -1.50
CA THR A 74 -34.35 4.50 -0.76
C THR A 74 -34.90 3.26 -1.49
N HIS A 75 -35.08 3.37 -2.81
CA HIS A 75 -35.70 2.35 -3.66
C HIS A 75 -34.71 1.32 -4.24
N LYS A 76 -33.45 1.31 -3.78
CA LYS A 76 -32.41 0.38 -4.28
C LYS A 76 -31.56 -0.29 -3.19
N ASP A 77 -31.10 -1.49 -3.51
CA ASP A 77 -30.28 -2.32 -2.63
C ASP A 77 -28.80 -1.96 -2.76
N ALA A 78 -28.03 -2.10 -1.67
CA ALA A 78 -26.64 -1.62 -1.56
C ALA A 78 -25.63 -2.58 -2.22
N VAL A 79 -25.85 -2.93 -3.49
CA VAL A 79 -25.05 -3.90 -4.25
C VAL A 79 -24.43 -3.21 -5.48
N VAL A 80 -23.17 -3.52 -5.79
CA VAL A 80 -22.49 -3.05 -7.01
C VAL A 80 -22.57 -4.12 -8.11
N LEU A 81 -23.06 -3.76 -9.30
CA LEU A 81 -22.95 -4.62 -10.48
C LEU A 81 -21.63 -4.35 -11.20
N VAL A 82 -20.77 -5.36 -11.38
CA VAL A 82 -19.46 -5.22 -12.02
C VAL A 82 -19.43 -6.04 -13.32
N PHE A 83 -19.40 -5.34 -14.45
CA PHE A 83 -19.22 -5.95 -15.77
C PHE A 83 -17.73 -6.07 -16.10
N VAL A 84 -17.24 -7.31 -16.12
CA VAL A 84 -15.84 -7.67 -16.43
C VAL A 84 -15.69 -8.21 -17.85
N GLU A 85 -14.51 -8.13 -18.43
CA GLU A 85 -14.20 -8.75 -19.73
C GLU A 85 -14.07 -10.27 -19.62
N SER A 86 -13.54 -10.75 -18.49
CA SER A 86 -13.53 -12.16 -18.12
C SER A 86 -13.40 -12.33 -16.61
N GLN A 87 -13.72 -13.52 -16.12
CA GLN A 87 -13.55 -13.94 -14.72
C GLN A 87 -12.08 -13.86 -14.21
N TYR A 88 -11.08 -13.76 -15.09
CA TYR A 88 -9.65 -13.70 -14.74
C TYR A 88 -8.97 -12.39 -15.17
N SER A 89 -9.76 -11.40 -15.55
CA SER A 89 -9.29 -10.09 -15.99
C SER A 89 -8.62 -9.32 -14.85
N GLN A 90 -7.42 -8.76 -15.06
CA GLN A 90 -6.67 -8.13 -13.97
C GLN A 90 -7.38 -6.88 -13.42
N LEU A 91 -7.98 -6.05 -14.29
CA LEU A 91 -8.66 -4.85 -13.85
C LEU A 91 -10.00 -5.19 -13.17
N GLY A 92 -10.75 -6.17 -13.69
CA GLY A 92 -11.92 -6.73 -13.02
C GLY A 92 -11.62 -7.28 -11.63
N GLN A 93 -10.54 -8.05 -11.48
CA GLN A 93 -10.07 -8.59 -10.20
C GLN A 93 -9.57 -7.49 -9.24
N ASP A 94 -8.89 -6.46 -9.74
CA ASP A 94 -8.47 -5.30 -8.92
C ASP A 94 -9.68 -4.49 -8.41
N ILE A 95 -10.72 -4.30 -9.24
CA ILE A 95 -11.98 -3.64 -8.85
C ILE A 95 -12.68 -4.47 -7.76
N ILE A 96 -12.83 -5.79 -7.99
CA ILE A 96 -13.45 -6.71 -7.03
C ILE A 96 -12.67 -6.70 -5.71
N ALA A 97 -11.34 -6.75 -5.74
CA ALA A 97 -10.52 -6.72 -4.53
C ALA A 97 -10.71 -5.42 -3.71
N ILE A 98 -10.97 -4.28 -4.34
CA ILE A 98 -11.30 -3.02 -3.63
C ILE A 98 -12.69 -3.10 -3.00
N LEU A 99 -13.68 -3.67 -3.69
CA LEU A 99 -15.03 -3.87 -3.13
C LEU A 99 -15.02 -4.87 -1.96
N GLU A 100 -14.33 -6.00 -2.10
CA GLU A 100 -14.15 -7.01 -1.06
C GLU A 100 -13.47 -6.45 0.19
N SER A 101 -12.38 -5.68 0.04
CA SER A 101 -11.69 -5.06 1.19
C SER A 101 -12.59 -4.09 1.96
N ASN A 102 -13.44 -3.33 1.27
CA ASN A 102 -14.44 -2.46 1.92
C ASN A 102 -15.70 -3.23 2.39
N GLN A 103 -15.74 -4.56 2.21
CA GLN A 103 -16.89 -5.45 2.43
C GLN A 103 -18.17 -5.03 1.71
N PHE A 104 -18.06 -4.35 0.56
CA PHE A 104 -19.22 -3.94 -0.22
C PHE A 104 -19.78 -5.12 -1.02
N GLN A 105 -21.09 -5.34 -0.92
CA GLN A 105 -21.77 -6.40 -1.67
C GLN A 105 -21.69 -6.11 -3.17
N TYR A 106 -21.34 -7.13 -3.97
CA TYR A 106 -21.21 -7.01 -5.41
C TYR A 106 -21.73 -8.24 -6.15
N HIS A 107 -22.07 -8.05 -7.42
CA HIS A 107 -22.38 -9.10 -8.37
C HIS A 107 -21.51 -8.88 -9.61
N SER A 108 -20.63 -9.82 -9.94
CA SER A 108 -19.75 -9.74 -11.10
C SER A 108 -20.29 -10.57 -12.27
N GLU A 109 -20.35 -9.98 -13.46
CA GLU A 109 -20.85 -10.65 -14.66
C GLU A 109 -19.97 -10.33 -15.89
N ILE A 110 -19.85 -11.25 -16.83
CA ILE A 110 -19.08 -11.00 -18.06
C ILE A 110 -19.89 -10.07 -18.96
N ALA A 111 -19.30 -8.94 -19.34
CA ALA A 111 -19.97 -7.90 -20.13
C ALA A 111 -20.57 -8.46 -21.45
N PRO A 112 -21.92 -8.51 -21.58
CA PRO A 112 -22.56 -9.18 -22.70
C PRO A 112 -22.24 -8.45 -24.02
N GLY A 113 -21.78 -9.21 -25.02
CA GLY A 113 -21.48 -8.66 -26.35
C GLY A 113 -22.73 -8.48 -27.23
N LYS A 114 -23.67 -9.43 -27.12
CA LYS A 114 -24.98 -9.46 -27.82
C LYS A 114 -26.01 -10.30 -27.02
N GLY A 115 -25.85 -10.36 -25.70
CA GLY A 115 -26.73 -11.11 -24.79
C GLY A 115 -27.51 -10.17 -23.89
N ASP A 116 -28.46 -10.71 -23.14
CA ASP A 116 -29.23 -9.93 -22.16
C ASP A 116 -28.34 -9.50 -20.99
N ILE A 117 -28.64 -8.34 -20.40
CA ILE A 117 -28.09 -7.93 -19.10
C ILE A 117 -28.85 -8.63 -17.95
N PRO A 118 -28.24 -8.80 -16.76
CA PRO A 118 -28.92 -9.37 -15.60
C PRO A 118 -30.17 -8.57 -15.22
N PRO A 119 -31.18 -9.20 -14.58
CA PRO A 119 -32.33 -8.49 -14.06
C PRO A 119 -31.91 -7.35 -13.13
N LEU A 120 -32.24 -6.11 -13.50
CA LEU A 120 -31.88 -4.89 -12.77
C LEU A 120 -32.84 -4.59 -11.59
N THR A 121 -34.07 -5.10 -11.66
CA THR A 121 -35.11 -4.89 -10.63
C THR A 121 -35.62 -6.20 -10.04
N HIS A 122 -36.01 -6.20 -8.77
CA HIS A 122 -36.75 -7.30 -8.13
C HIS A 122 -37.88 -6.74 -7.28
N LYS A 123 -39.12 -7.22 -7.47
CA LYS A 123 -40.32 -6.81 -6.71
C LYS A 123 -40.52 -5.27 -6.62
N GLY A 124 -40.21 -4.54 -7.70
CA GLY A 124 -40.34 -3.07 -7.74
C GLY A 124 -39.24 -2.30 -6.99
N ARG A 125 -38.11 -2.95 -6.67
CA ARG A 125 -36.89 -2.31 -6.15
C ARG A 125 -35.74 -2.49 -7.12
N GLY A 126 -34.83 -1.53 -7.18
CA GLY A 126 -33.58 -1.64 -7.92
C GLY A 126 -32.58 -2.52 -7.16
N ARG A 127 -32.00 -3.51 -7.85
CA ARG A 127 -31.10 -4.50 -7.21
C ARG A 127 -29.68 -3.99 -7.00
N TYR A 128 -29.30 -2.89 -7.67
CA TYR A 128 -27.95 -2.37 -7.67
C TYR A 128 -27.93 -0.87 -7.41
N ALA A 129 -27.04 -0.41 -6.52
CA ALA A 129 -26.84 1.01 -6.23
C ALA A 129 -25.85 1.68 -7.18
N LEU A 130 -24.97 0.90 -7.81
CA LEU A 130 -23.87 1.34 -8.67
C LEU A 130 -23.61 0.29 -9.76
N ILE A 131 -23.17 0.72 -10.94
CA ILE A 131 -22.73 -0.17 -12.02
C ILE A 131 -21.30 0.21 -12.44
N ILE A 132 -20.40 -0.76 -12.54
CA ILE A 132 -19.01 -0.57 -12.94
C ILE A 132 -18.73 -1.39 -14.20
N TYR A 133 -18.15 -0.77 -15.23
CA TYR A 133 -17.66 -1.43 -16.44
C TYR A 133 -16.14 -1.41 -16.48
N GLU A 134 -15.51 -2.58 -16.48
CA GLU A 134 -14.08 -2.76 -16.73
C GLU A 134 -13.68 -2.22 -18.12
N ASN A 135 -14.59 -2.32 -19.10
CA ASN A 135 -14.40 -1.77 -20.44
C ASN A 135 -15.58 -0.86 -20.83
N LEU A 136 -15.34 0.45 -20.81
CA LEU A 136 -16.28 1.51 -21.18
C LEU A 136 -16.86 1.31 -22.60
N LEU A 137 -16.10 0.73 -23.52
CA LEU A 137 -16.59 0.48 -24.89
C LEU A 137 -17.68 -0.58 -24.93
N LYS A 138 -17.78 -1.48 -23.93
CA LYS A 138 -18.91 -2.42 -23.81
C LYS A 138 -20.20 -1.68 -23.45
N TYR A 139 -20.11 -0.69 -22.57
CA TYR A 139 -21.22 0.17 -22.16
C TYR A 139 -21.71 1.08 -23.29
N THR A 140 -20.81 1.66 -24.11
CA THR A 140 -21.20 2.58 -25.19
C THR A 140 -21.55 1.91 -26.52
N ASN A 141 -21.08 0.68 -26.74
CA ASN A 141 -21.37 -0.09 -27.97
C ASN A 141 -22.36 -1.25 -27.75
N MET A 142 -22.97 -1.31 -26.56
CA MET A 142 -24.15 -2.13 -26.27
C MET A 142 -25.25 -1.92 -27.33
N ASP A 143 -26.06 -2.95 -27.57
CA ASP A 143 -27.23 -2.83 -28.44
C ASP A 143 -28.26 -1.84 -27.87
N ALA A 144 -29.10 -1.30 -28.75
CA ALA A 144 -30.03 -0.23 -28.39
C ALA A 144 -31.09 -0.64 -27.34
N TRP A 145 -31.42 -1.92 -27.21
CA TRP A 145 -32.44 -2.39 -26.27
C TRP A 145 -31.90 -2.50 -24.85
N ASN A 146 -30.78 -3.21 -24.67
CA ASN A 146 -30.10 -3.27 -23.37
C ASN A 146 -29.66 -1.86 -22.92
N ARG A 147 -29.25 -1.01 -23.86
CA ARG A 147 -28.89 0.39 -23.60
C ARG A 147 -30.06 1.21 -23.03
N ASP A 148 -31.21 1.19 -23.70
CA ASP A 148 -32.42 1.90 -23.28
C ASP A 148 -32.97 1.37 -21.94
N LEU A 149 -32.90 0.05 -21.72
CA LEU A 149 -33.25 -0.58 -20.44
C LEU A 149 -32.34 -0.08 -19.29
N LEU A 150 -31.03 -0.03 -19.54
CA LEU A 150 -30.03 0.43 -18.57
C LEU A 150 -30.18 1.92 -18.26
N ASP A 151 -30.37 2.77 -19.28
CA ASP A 151 -30.54 4.22 -19.10
C ASP A 151 -31.83 4.54 -18.34
N LYS A 152 -32.93 3.83 -18.61
CA LYS A 152 -34.17 3.93 -17.81
C LYS A 152 -33.95 3.53 -16.36
N TYR A 153 -33.27 2.41 -16.12
CA TYR A 153 -32.95 1.96 -14.76
C TYR A 153 -32.10 3.00 -14.01
N CYS A 154 -31.06 3.52 -14.64
CA CYS A 154 -30.19 4.54 -14.04
C CYS A 154 -30.93 5.84 -13.73
N ALA A 155 -31.85 6.27 -14.61
CA ALA A 155 -32.67 7.46 -14.39
C ALA A 155 -33.77 7.26 -13.32
N GLU A 156 -34.40 6.09 -13.25
CA GLU A 156 -35.48 5.77 -12.30
C GLU A 156 -34.93 5.55 -10.87
N TYR A 157 -33.84 4.79 -10.72
CA TYR A 157 -33.25 4.42 -9.42
C TYR A 157 -32.04 5.28 -9.03
N SER A 158 -31.77 6.38 -9.75
CA SER A 158 -30.61 7.27 -9.55
C SER A 158 -29.28 6.50 -9.46
N VAL A 159 -29.03 5.57 -10.37
CA VAL A 159 -27.85 4.70 -10.34
C VAL A 159 -26.73 5.29 -11.21
N GLY A 160 -25.56 5.48 -10.61
CA GLY A 160 -24.38 5.97 -11.31
C GLY A 160 -23.63 4.86 -12.06
N VAL A 161 -22.78 5.26 -13.01
CA VAL A 161 -21.94 4.34 -13.80
C VAL A 161 -20.45 4.71 -13.71
N ILE A 162 -19.60 3.78 -13.32
CA ILE A 162 -18.14 3.90 -13.45
C ILE A 162 -17.69 3.14 -14.69
N GLY A 163 -16.80 3.72 -15.49
CA GLY A 163 -16.28 3.08 -16.70
C GLY A 163 -14.79 3.30 -16.90
N PHE A 164 -14.05 2.22 -17.16
CA PHE A 164 -12.62 2.27 -17.45
C PHE A 164 -12.36 2.13 -18.96
N HIS A 165 -11.45 2.94 -19.51
CA HIS A 165 -10.94 2.79 -20.86
C HIS A 165 -9.42 2.66 -20.83
N ARG A 166 -8.93 1.47 -21.14
CA ARG A 166 -7.49 1.22 -21.34
C ARG A 166 -7.22 1.12 -22.84
N ALA A 167 -6.24 1.86 -23.32
CA ALA A 167 -5.84 1.77 -24.72
C ALA A 167 -5.05 0.48 -25.00
N SER A 168 -4.97 0.13 -26.27
CA SER A 168 -4.11 -0.92 -26.80
C SER A 168 -3.38 -0.41 -28.04
N GLU A 169 -2.35 -1.13 -28.49
CA GLU A 169 -1.58 -0.80 -29.71
C GLU A 169 -2.48 -0.63 -30.96
N ASN A 170 -3.62 -1.34 -31.00
CA ASN A 170 -4.60 -1.29 -32.09
C ASN A 170 -5.68 -0.21 -31.90
N SER A 171 -5.62 0.59 -30.84
CA SER A 171 -6.63 1.62 -30.54
C SER A 171 -6.44 2.86 -31.43
N PRO A 172 -7.52 3.41 -32.02
CA PRO A 172 -7.44 4.65 -32.78
C PRO A 172 -6.98 5.81 -31.90
N ALA A 173 -5.96 6.55 -32.35
CA ALA A 173 -5.35 7.67 -31.61
C ALA A 173 -6.38 8.72 -31.10
N ALA A 174 -7.50 8.89 -31.80
CA ALA A 174 -8.65 9.62 -31.32
C ALA A 174 -9.95 8.82 -31.58
N LEU A 175 -10.79 8.69 -30.55
CA LEU A 175 -12.06 7.98 -30.57
C LEU A 175 -13.17 8.82 -29.93
N ARG A 176 -14.22 9.17 -30.68
CA ARG A 176 -15.40 9.83 -30.12
C ARG A 176 -16.31 8.77 -29.48
N LEU A 177 -16.63 8.92 -28.19
CA LEU A 177 -17.53 7.99 -27.51
C LEU A 177 -18.93 8.09 -28.14
N ARG A 178 -19.48 6.95 -28.55
CA ARG A 178 -20.79 6.87 -29.19
C ARG A 178 -21.86 7.38 -28.24
N SER A 179 -22.75 8.23 -28.74
CA SER A 179 -23.84 8.88 -27.99
C SER A 179 -23.42 9.90 -26.93
N PHE A 180 -22.13 10.16 -26.72
CA PHE A 180 -21.65 11.12 -25.71
C PHE A 180 -20.88 12.30 -26.31
N PRO A 181 -21.00 13.52 -25.75
CA PRO A 181 -20.26 14.69 -26.24
C PRO A 181 -18.83 14.75 -25.70
N VAL A 182 -18.09 13.64 -25.75
CA VAL A 182 -16.69 13.53 -25.31
C VAL A 182 -15.83 12.78 -26.34
N LEU A 183 -14.62 13.28 -26.54
CA LEU A 183 -13.57 12.71 -27.38
C LEU A 183 -12.50 12.10 -26.47
N MET A 184 -12.04 10.91 -26.80
CA MET A 184 -10.90 10.26 -26.15
C MET A 184 -9.69 10.36 -27.07
N HIS A 185 -8.54 10.79 -26.56
CA HIS A 185 -7.25 10.55 -27.21
C HIS A 185 -6.54 9.42 -26.49
N THR A 186 -5.98 8.45 -27.22
CA THR A 186 -5.43 7.20 -26.66
C THR A 186 -3.95 7.05 -26.95
N ASN A 187 -3.27 6.17 -26.20
CA ASN A 187 -1.82 5.91 -26.32
C ASN A 187 -0.97 7.19 -26.11
N VAL A 188 -1.29 7.94 -25.05
CA VAL A 188 -0.60 9.16 -24.66
C VAL A 188 0.39 8.88 -23.52
N GLY A 189 1.67 9.21 -23.68
CA GLY A 189 2.60 9.24 -22.55
C GLY A 189 2.32 10.45 -21.65
N LEU A 190 2.24 10.25 -20.34
CA LEU A 190 1.84 11.27 -19.36
C LEU A 190 2.82 11.40 -18.19
N ARG A 191 2.85 12.58 -17.58
CA ARG A 191 3.66 12.90 -16.40
C ARG A 191 2.96 13.95 -15.52
N ASP A 192 3.42 14.09 -14.28
CA ASP A 192 2.99 15.13 -13.33
C ASP A 192 1.46 15.21 -13.21
N CYS A 193 0.85 14.15 -12.67
CA CYS A 193 -0.60 14.07 -12.46
C CYS A 193 -1.00 14.77 -11.17
N CYS A 194 -2.19 15.37 -11.15
CA CYS A 194 -2.71 16.13 -10.03
C CYS A 194 -4.21 15.87 -9.84
N VAL A 195 -4.64 16.03 -8.59
CA VAL A 195 -6.05 15.94 -8.19
C VAL A 195 -6.67 17.35 -8.26
N ASN A 196 -7.81 17.51 -8.93
CA ASN A 196 -8.52 18.79 -9.00
C ASN A 196 -9.20 19.11 -7.64
N PRO A 197 -8.76 20.14 -6.89
CA PRO A 197 -9.32 20.48 -5.57
C PRO A 197 -10.80 20.88 -5.58
N ARG A 198 -11.37 21.16 -6.75
CA ARG A 198 -12.76 21.63 -6.92
C ARG A 198 -13.74 20.51 -7.30
N SER A 199 -13.24 19.29 -7.53
CA SER A 199 -14.11 18.17 -7.89
C SER A 199 -15.00 17.78 -6.71
N PRO A 200 -16.34 17.77 -6.85
CA PRO A 200 -17.25 17.38 -5.79
C PRO A 200 -17.21 15.87 -5.49
N LEU A 201 -16.49 15.09 -6.32
CA LEU A 201 -16.29 13.65 -6.14
C LEU A 201 -15.44 13.30 -4.91
N LEU A 202 -14.51 14.18 -4.53
CA LEU A 202 -13.46 13.88 -3.56
C LEU A 202 -14.01 13.71 -2.14
N TYR A 203 -13.61 12.63 -1.47
CA TYR A 203 -14.04 12.32 -0.10
C TYR A 203 -12.85 11.87 0.76
N VAL A 204 -12.18 10.78 0.36
CA VAL A 204 -10.93 10.30 0.96
C VAL A 204 -9.72 11.02 0.33
N THR A 205 -9.77 11.28 -0.98
CA THR A 205 -8.65 11.87 -1.71
C THR A 205 -8.54 13.37 -1.45
N LYS A 206 -7.35 13.84 -1.08
CA LYS A 206 -7.05 15.28 -0.98
C LYS A 206 -6.34 15.78 -2.24
N ALA A 207 -6.42 17.08 -2.49
CA ALA A 207 -5.74 17.72 -3.59
C ALA A 207 -4.20 17.62 -3.44
N GLU A 208 -3.55 16.92 -4.35
CA GLU A 208 -2.11 16.69 -4.37
C GLU A 208 -1.58 16.61 -5.83
N LEU A 209 -0.27 16.83 -5.98
CA LEU A 209 0.47 16.72 -7.24
C LEU A 209 1.48 15.56 -7.16
N ASP A 210 1.24 14.51 -7.93
CA ASP A 210 2.12 13.37 -8.13
C ASP A 210 3.04 13.58 -9.34
N ARG A 211 4.25 14.08 -9.06
CA ARG A 211 5.28 14.42 -10.06
C ARG A 211 5.99 13.20 -10.66
N GLY A 212 6.52 13.35 -11.87
CA GLY A 212 7.25 12.31 -12.60
C GLY A 212 6.38 11.56 -13.61
N PRO A 213 6.93 10.56 -14.31
CA PRO A 213 6.22 9.83 -15.36
C PRO A 213 5.12 8.94 -14.77
N LEU A 214 3.98 8.89 -15.46
CA LEU A 214 2.91 7.94 -15.17
C LEU A 214 3.29 6.54 -15.72
N PRO A 215 2.71 5.45 -15.16
CA PRO A 215 3.05 4.10 -15.60
C PRO A 215 2.51 3.82 -17.01
N GLY A 216 3.42 3.59 -17.96
CA GLY A 216 3.09 3.23 -19.34
C GLY A 216 2.67 4.41 -20.22
N ASP A 217 2.62 4.15 -21.53
CA ASP A 217 2.22 5.12 -22.55
C ASP A 217 0.81 4.82 -23.13
N ASP A 218 0.10 3.83 -22.57
CA ASP A 218 -1.24 3.36 -23.01
C ASP A 218 -2.40 4.15 -22.38
N TRP A 219 -2.17 5.42 -22.01
CA TRP A 219 -3.19 6.26 -21.39
C TRP A 219 -4.21 6.79 -22.39
N THR A 220 -5.42 6.94 -21.88
CA THR A 220 -6.52 7.65 -22.52
C THR A 220 -6.76 8.96 -21.78
N VAL A 221 -6.97 10.05 -22.51
CA VAL A 221 -7.35 11.35 -21.95
C VAL A 221 -8.67 11.81 -22.56
N PHE A 222 -9.49 12.47 -21.73
CA PHE A 222 -10.84 12.92 -22.10
C PHE A 222 -10.85 14.40 -22.45
N LEU A 223 -11.41 14.71 -23.62
CA LEU A 223 -11.61 16.06 -24.13
C LEU A 223 -13.10 16.28 -24.38
N SER A 224 -13.71 17.24 -23.69
CA SER A 224 -15.09 17.63 -23.92
C SER A 224 -15.26 19.14 -23.84
N ASN A 225 -16.13 19.66 -24.69
CA ASN A 225 -16.60 21.04 -24.64
C ASN A 225 -18.00 21.16 -24.00
N HIS A 226 -18.53 20.08 -23.40
CA HIS A 226 -19.85 20.03 -22.80
C HIS A 226 -19.77 20.14 -21.28
N SER A 227 -20.53 21.06 -20.69
CA SER A 227 -20.51 21.39 -19.25
C SER A 227 -21.05 20.29 -18.32
N THR A 228 -21.19 19.05 -18.79
CA THR A 228 -21.52 17.89 -17.94
C THR A 228 -20.25 17.22 -17.42
N TYR A 229 -19.12 17.38 -18.11
CA TYR A 229 -17.86 16.75 -17.74
C TYR A 229 -16.98 17.70 -16.94
N GLU A 230 -16.61 17.28 -15.74
CA GLU A 230 -15.65 17.98 -14.88
C GLU A 230 -14.39 17.11 -14.70
N PRO A 231 -13.18 17.67 -14.81
CA PRO A 231 -11.95 16.92 -14.60
C PRO A 231 -11.75 16.60 -13.12
N VAL A 232 -11.43 15.34 -12.81
CA VAL A 232 -11.12 14.85 -11.45
C VAL A 232 -9.60 14.73 -11.29
N LEU A 233 -8.97 14.03 -12.23
CA LEU A 233 -7.51 13.96 -12.37
C LEU A 233 -7.06 14.59 -13.68
N LEU A 234 -5.95 15.31 -13.61
CA LEU A 234 -5.32 16.05 -14.71
C LEU A 234 -3.84 15.69 -14.77
N ALA A 235 -3.24 15.60 -15.95
CA ALA A 235 -1.82 15.31 -16.11
C ALA A 235 -1.20 16.11 -17.27
N LYS A 236 0.12 16.24 -17.29
CA LYS A 236 0.87 16.89 -18.37
C LYS A 236 1.26 15.85 -19.43
N PRO A 237 1.18 16.18 -20.74
CA PRO A 237 1.72 15.32 -21.78
C PRO A 237 3.23 15.16 -21.61
N GLN A 238 3.73 13.95 -21.81
CA GLN A 238 5.16 13.68 -21.80
C GLN A 238 5.77 14.10 -23.15
N THR A 239 6.73 15.02 -23.13
CA THR A 239 7.46 15.47 -24.32
C THR A 239 8.24 14.30 -24.94
N PRO A 240 8.22 14.10 -26.27
CA PRO A 240 8.98 13.03 -26.92
C PRO A 240 10.48 13.13 -26.62
N LYS A 241 11.12 11.99 -26.32
CA LYS A 241 12.58 11.89 -26.17
C LYS A 241 13.26 12.12 -27.54
N GLY A 242 13.54 13.38 -27.87
CA GLY A 242 14.19 13.78 -29.13
C GLY A 242 13.63 15.04 -29.81
N GLY A 243 12.62 15.71 -29.25
CA GLY A 243 12.15 17.00 -29.75
C GLY A 243 13.22 18.11 -29.64
N SER A 244 13.25 19.04 -30.60
CA SER A 244 14.18 20.18 -30.59
C SER A 244 13.82 21.21 -29.49
N PRO A 245 14.77 21.94 -28.89
CA PRO A 245 14.50 22.94 -27.84
C PRO A 245 13.80 24.23 -28.32
N HIS A 246 13.22 24.23 -29.53
CA HIS A 246 12.76 25.42 -30.23
C HIS A 246 11.34 25.25 -30.81
N GLU A 247 10.39 24.88 -29.95
CA GLU A 247 9.05 25.45 -30.03
C GLU A 247 8.80 26.31 -28.78
N PRO A 248 8.15 27.49 -28.92
CA PRO A 248 7.89 28.35 -27.78
C PRO A 248 6.95 27.65 -26.79
N LEU A 249 7.30 27.73 -25.51
CA LEU A 249 6.56 27.14 -24.39
C LEU A 249 5.19 27.83 -24.21
N GLY A 250 4.24 27.52 -25.06
CA GLY A 250 2.83 27.57 -24.71
C GLY A 250 2.64 26.66 -23.50
N SER A 251 1.96 27.15 -22.46
CA SER A 251 1.64 26.39 -21.25
C SER A 251 1.05 25.03 -21.64
N ALA A 252 1.79 23.94 -21.38
CA ALA A 252 1.35 22.60 -21.74
C ALA A 252 0.01 22.31 -21.06
N SER A 253 -1.07 22.33 -21.84
CA SER A 253 -2.44 22.25 -21.34
C SER A 253 -2.65 20.94 -20.61
N LEU A 254 -3.22 21.01 -19.40
CA LEU A 254 -3.49 19.82 -18.61
C LEU A 254 -4.54 18.95 -19.30
N LEU A 255 -4.28 17.64 -19.36
CA LEU A 255 -5.13 16.64 -20.00
C LEU A 255 -5.87 15.84 -18.92
N ALA A 256 -7.19 15.71 -19.03
CA ALA A 256 -7.98 14.99 -18.02
C ALA A 256 -7.83 13.48 -18.18
N THR A 257 -7.30 12.81 -17.16
CA THR A 257 -7.14 11.34 -17.10
C THR A 257 -8.32 10.65 -16.41
N VAL A 258 -9.06 11.38 -15.57
CA VAL A 258 -10.34 10.97 -14.99
C VAL A 258 -11.32 12.13 -15.09
N VAL A 259 -12.53 11.88 -15.56
CA VAL A 259 -13.62 12.87 -15.62
C VAL A 259 -14.89 12.38 -14.93
N GLN A 260 -15.57 13.28 -14.25
CA GLN A 260 -16.91 13.09 -13.69
C GLN A 260 -17.93 13.61 -14.70
N ASP A 261 -18.95 12.80 -15.02
CA ASP A 261 -20.15 13.22 -15.76
C ASP A 261 -21.25 13.53 -14.74
N LEU A 262 -21.68 14.78 -14.68
CA LEU A 262 -22.77 15.26 -13.82
C LEU A 262 -24.17 14.81 -14.31
N GLY A 263 -24.25 14.09 -15.44
CA GLY A 263 -25.52 13.62 -15.99
C GLY A 263 -26.41 14.74 -16.55
N LEU A 264 -25.85 15.90 -16.88
CA LEU A 264 -26.61 17.03 -17.43
C LEU A 264 -27.03 16.82 -18.90
N PHE A 265 -26.44 15.84 -19.59
CA PHE A 265 -26.76 15.52 -20.98
C PHE A 265 -27.95 14.53 -21.10
N ASP A 266 -27.99 13.50 -20.25
CA ASP A 266 -28.95 12.38 -20.36
C ASP A 266 -29.54 11.91 -19.01
N GLY A 267 -29.21 12.57 -17.91
CA GLY A 267 -29.74 12.28 -16.57
C GLY A 267 -28.94 11.28 -15.74
N VAL A 268 -27.87 10.66 -16.27
CA VAL A 268 -27.11 9.60 -15.60
C VAL A 268 -25.72 10.09 -15.22
N GLN A 269 -25.39 10.03 -13.93
CA GLN A 269 -24.08 10.46 -13.40
C GLN A 269 -23.01 9.36 -13.57
N ARG A 270 -21.77 9.76 -13.88
CA ARG A 270 -20.70 8.82 -14.22
C ARG A 270 -19.32 9.26 -13.74
N VAL A 271 -18.39 8.32 -13.66
CA VAL A 271 -16.94 8.60 -13.57
C VAL A 271 -16.20 7.75 -14.59
N LEU A 272 -15.41 8.38 -15.45
CA LEU A 272 -14.69 7.74 -16.54
C LEU A 272 -13.18 7.78 -16.28
N PHE A 273 -12.53 6.62 -16.28
CA PHE A 273 -11.10 6.46 -16.03
C PHE A 273 -10.35 6.16 -17.32
N GLY A 274 -9.25 6.87 -17.57
CA GLY A 274 -8.43 6.78 -18.78
C GLY A 274 -7.31 5.73 -18.72
N HIS A 275 -7.24 4.94 -17.66
CA HIS A 275 -6.35 3.79 -17.49
C HIS A 275 -6.96 2.85 -16.42
N GLY A 276 -6.37 1.67 -16.23
CA GLY A 276 -6.76 0.77 -15.14
C GLY A 276 -6.27 1.22 -13.75
N LEU A 277 -6.31 0.30 -12.79
CA LEU A 277 -5.91 0.52 -11.39
C LEU A 277 -4.40 0.30 -11.12
N SER A 278 -3.58 0.12 -12.16
CA SER A 278 -2.12 0.06 -12.03
C SER A 278 -1.50 1.39 -11.58
N TYR A 279 -2.22 2.51 -11.72
CA TYR A 279 -1.83 3.79 -11.13
C TYR A 279 -2.53 4.00 -9.78
N TRP A 280 -1.75 4.37 -8.76
CA TRP A 280 -2.21 4.37 -7.37
C TRP A 280 -3.35 5.36 -7.10
N LEU A 281 -3.31 6.58 -7.65
CA LEU A 281 -4.40 7.56 -7.51
C LEU A 281 -5.73 7.05 -8.07
N HIS A 282 -5.74 6.16 -9.08
CA HIS A 282 -7.00 5.60 -9.58
C HIS A 282 -7.70 4.71 -8.54
N ARG A 283 -6.96 4.09 -7.60
CA ARG A 283 -7.55 3.30 -6.51
C ARG A 283 -8.26 4.19 -5.49
N LEU A 284 -7.65 5.33 -5.16
CA LEU A 284 -8.25 6.37 -4.31
C LEU A 284 -9.50 6.98 -4.96
N ILE A 285 -9.39 7.43 -6.22
CA ILE A 285 -10.52 8.03 -6.94
C ILE A 285 -11.64 7.01 -7.22
N LEU A 286 -11.37 5.70 -7.29
CA LEU A 286 -12.41 4.67 -7.34
C LEU A 286 -13.20 4.58 -6.03
N VAL A 287 -12.55 4.63 -4.86
CA VAL A 287 -13.23 4.66 -3.55
C VAL A 287 -14.12 5.89 -3.43
N ASP A 288 -13.61 7.06 -3.84
CA ASP A 288 -14.37 8.32 -3.88
C ASP A 288 -15.55 8.26 -4.85
N ALA A 289 -15.34 7.70 -6.06
CA ALA A 289 -16.41 7.52 -7.04
C ALA A 289 -17.52 6.58 -6.56
N ILE A 290 -17.19 5.50 -5.86
CA ILE A 290 -18.17 4.58 -5.25
C ILE A 290 -18.98 5.30 -4.16
N SER A 291 -18.30 6.03 -3.27
CA SER A 291 -18.93 6.83 -2.21
C SER A 291 -19.88 7.86 -2.80
N TYR A 292 -19.39 8.69 -3.73
CA TYR A 292 -20.18 9.76 -4.35
C TYR A 292 -21.39 9.22 -5.12
N LEU A 293 -21.19 8.30 -6.08
CA LEU A 293 -22.27 7.80 -6.96
C LEU A 293 -23.32 6.94 -6.25
N THR A 294 -23.09 6.56 -4.99
CA THR A 294 -24.07 5.87 -4.15
C THR A 294 -24.73 6.77 -3.10
N GLY A 295 -24.50 8.09 -3.14
CA GLY A 295 -25.00 9.02 -2.13
C GLY A 295 -24.44 8.70 -0.74
N HIS A 296 -23.17 8.31 -0.68
CA HIS A 296 -22.43 7.83 0.50
C HIS A 296 -22.96 6.54 1.14
N LYS A 297 -23.94 5.84 0.53
CA LYS A 297 -24.45 4.55 1.03
C LYS A 297 -23.40 3.44 1.00
N LEU A 298 -22.49 3.46 0.03
CA LEU A 298 -21.27 2.63 0.00
C LEU A 298 -20.07 3.51 0.32
N SER A 299 -19.94 3.87 1.60
CA SER A 299 -18.78 4.58 2.15
C SER A 299 -18.36 3.95 3.47
N ARG A 300 -17.18 4.32 3.97
CA ARG A 300 -16.66 3.92 5.28
C ARG A 300 -16.24 5.15 6.07
N SER A 301 -16.16 5.01 7.39
CA SER A 301 -15.53 6.03 8.24
C SER A 301 -14.14 6.39 7.72
N LEU A 302 -13.73 7.66 7.91
CA LEU A 302 -12.35 8.11 7.66
C LEU A 302 -11.43 7.83 8.86
N GLU A 303 -11.98 7.37 9.98
CA GLU A 303 -11.22 7.02 11.18
C GLU A 303 -10.44 5.72 10.96
N ARG A 304 -9.19 5.70 11.43
CA ARG A 304 -8.29 4.55 11.33
C ARG A 304 -7.63 4.34 12.69
N TYR A 305 -7.68 3.10 13.16
CA TYR A 305 -6.97 2.65 14.34
C TYR A 305 -5.70 1.92 13.90
N ILE A 306 -4.54 2.30 14.47
CA ILE A 306 -3.23 1.79 14.04
C ILE A 306 -2.50 1.26 15.27
N LEU A 307 -2.59 -0.05 15.49
CA LEU A 307 -1.75 -0.77 16.43
C LEU A 307 -0.55 -1.36 15.69
N VAL A 308 0.65 -1.18 16.23
CA VAL A 308 1.88 -1.81 15.72
C VAL A 308 2.46 -2.69 16.81
N ASP A 309 2.23 -4.00 16.63
CA ASP A 309 2.84 -5.05 17.44
C ASP A 309 4.26 -5.34 16.95
N ILE A 310 5.23 -5.27 17.84
CA ILE A 310 6.62 -5.70 17.64
C ILE A 310 6.84 -6.95 18.47
N ASP A 311 6.70 -8.11 17.84
CA ASP A 311 6.94 -9.42 18.46
C ASP A 311 8.45 -9.63 18.74
N ASP A 312 8.81 -10.78 19.31
CA ASP A 312 10.20 -11.27 19.44
C ASP A 312 11.18 -10.42 20.26
N ILE A 313 10.70 -9.56 21.16
CA ILE A 313 11.56 -8.85 22.12
C ILE A 313 12.33 -9.86 22.99
N PHE A 314 13.64 -9.63 23.05
CA PHE A 314 14.71 -10.50 23.59
C PHE A 314 15.04 -11.77 22.77
N VAL A 315 14.17 -12.27 21.87
CA VAL A 315 14.34 -13.59 21.21
C VAL A 315 15.53 -13.65 20.23
N GLY A 316 15.94 -12.52 19.66
CA GLY A 316 16.96 -12.43 18.62
C GLY A 316 18.29 -13.11 18.99
N LYS A 317 18.87 -13.86 18.05
CA LYS A 317 20.14 -14.58 18.25
C LYS A 317 21.27 -13.60 18.57
N LYS A 318 22.19 -14.03 19.43
CA LYS A 318 23.41 -13.29 19.78
C LYS A 318 24.20 -12.86 18.54
N GLY A 319 24.50 -11.56 18.45
CA GLY A 319 25.18 -10.96 17.31
C GLY A 319 24.32 -10.79 16.05
N THR A 320 22.99 -10.95 16.17
CA THR A 320 22.03 -10.62 15.11
C THR A 320 20.96 -9.63 15.58
N ARG A 321 21.08 -9.03 16.78
CA ARG A 321 20.22 -7.93 17.24
C ARG A 321 20.80 -6.58 16.75
N MET A 322 19.95 -5.58 16.55
CA MET A 322 20.32 -4.28 15.92
C MET A 322 21.40 -3.51 16.71
N ASN A 323 22.44 -3.00 16.05
CA ASN A 323 23.37 -1.99 16.62
C ASN A 323 23.26 -0.59 15.98
N VAL A 324 23.95 0.39 16.58
CA VAL A 324 23.95 1.81 16.17
C VAL A 324 24.29 2.02 14.69
N ASN A 325 25.23 1.23 14.16
CA ASN A 325 25.75 1.33 12.80
C ASN A 325 24.82 0.64 11.78
N ASP A 326 23.96 -0.27 12.24
CA ASP A 326 22.94 -0.91 11.39
C ASP A 326 21.75 0.01 11.12
N VAL A 327 21.61 1.08 11.92
CA VAL A 327 20.56 2.12 11.91
C VAL A 327 21.04 3.41 11.24
N LYS A 328 22.26 3.82 11.59
CA LYS A 328 22.88 5.03 11.06
C LYS A 328 23.85 4.63 9.96
N GLY A 329 23.43 4.85 8.71
CA GLY A 329 24.36 4.83 7.58
C GLY A 329 25.60 5.68 7.88
N PRO A 330 26.78 5.33 7.34
CA PRO A 330 28.06 5.84 7.81
C PRO A 330 28.09 7.38 7.81
N PRO A 331 28.72 8.00 8.82
CA PRO A 331 28.71 9.45 8.98
C PRO A 331 29.22 10.14 7.72
N LEU A 332 28.60 11.27 7.38
CA LEU A 332 29.01 12.15 6.28
C LEU A 332 30.43 12.68 6.53
N THR A 333 31.42 11.89 6.14
CA THR A 333 32.81 12.34 6.11
C THR A 333 32.92 13.42 5.03
N GLN A 334 33.21 14.65 5.49
CA GLN A 334 33.64 15.71 4.59
C GLN A 334 34.85 15.19 3.80
N ARG A 335 34.70 15.06 2.48
CA ARG A 335 35.83 14.70 1.62
C ARG A 335 36.90 15.78 1.72
N ASN A 336 38.09 15.40 2.12
CA ASN A 336 39.31 15.95 1.53
C ASN A 336 40.27 14.79 1.17
N PRO A 337 41.10 14.91 0.12
CA PRO A 337 41.53 13.74 -0.64
C PRO A 337 42.96 13.30 -0.35
N SER A 338 43.15 12.05 0.06
CA SER A 338 44.46 11.37 -0.02
C SER A 338 44.33 9.84 -0.04
N LEU A 339 44.64 9.24 -1.20
CA LEU A 339 45.30 7.94 -1.44
C LEU A 339 45.40 6.98 -0.23
N SER A 340 44.90 5.74 -0.27
CA SER A 340 45.41 4.67 -1.16
C SER A 340 44.68 3.33 -0.89
N HIS A 341 44.66 2.40 -1.86
CA HIS A 341 44.16 1.02 -1.72
C HIS A 341 45.17 0.10 -1.00
N PRO A 342 44.70 -1.02 -0.41
CA PRO A 342 44.86 -2.29 -1.12
C PRO A 342 43.66 -3.28 -1.05
N GLN A 343 43.48 -4.06 -2.13
CA GLN A 343 42.82 -5.39 -2.20
C GLN A 343 43.73 -6.47 -1.57
N PRO A 344 43.32 -7.72 -1.19
CA PRO A 344 42.70 -8.78 -2.06
C PRO A 344 41.70 -9.74 -1.32
N ASP A 345 41.07 -10.83 -1.82
CA ASP A 345 40.67 -11.36 -3.16
C ASP A 345 39.54 -12.44 -3.04
N TYR A 346 39.27 -13.16 -4.15
CA TYR A 346 38.79 -14.57 -4.25
C TYR A 346 37.29 -14.93 -4.43
N PHE A 347 36.92 -15.09 -5.71
CA PHE A 347 36.21 -16.23 -6.37
C PHE A 347 35.30 -17.19 -5.58
N GLY A 348 34.10 -17.48 -6.13
CA GLY A 348 33.35 -18.69 -5.77
C GLY A 348 32.03 -19.02 -6.48
N ARG A 349 32.08 -19.40 -7.78
CA ARG A 349 31.12 -20.28 -8.53
C ARG A 349 29.59 -20.13 -8.37
N CYS A 350 28.91 -19.98 -9.51
CA CYS A 350 27.49 -20.36 -9.68
C CYS A 350 27.33 -21.90 -9.71
N GLN A 351 26.19 -22.39 -9.20
CA GLN A 351 25.55 -23.63 -9.65
C GLN A 351 24.02 -23.49 -9.54
N SER A 352 23.30 -24.15 -10.44
CA SER A 352 21.84 -24.25 -10.43
C SER A 352 21.39 -25.35 -9.46
N ASP A 353 20.18 -25.25 -8.91
CA ASP A 353 19.08 -26.18 -9.26
C ASP A 353 17.79 -25.93 -8.45
N GLN A 354 16.67 -26.23 -9.11
CA GLN A 354 15.36 -26.66 -8.59
C GLN A 354 14.59 -25.80 -7.56
N TRP A 355 13.37 -25.41 -7.97
CA TRP A 355 12.35 -24.85 -7.09
C TRP A 355 11.82 -25.90 -6.11
N ALA A 356 12.07 -25.67 -4.82
CA ALA A 356 11.28 -26.23 -3.72
C ALA A 356 10.51 -25.09 -3.04
N LEU A 357 9.23 -25.30 -2.76
CA LEU A 357 8.40 -24.37 -1.98
C LEU A 357 8.91 -24.32 -0.54
N PRO A 358 9.30 -23.15 0.00
CA PRO A 358 9.60 -23.03 1.42
C PRO A 358 8.32 -23.10 2.24
N GLU A 359 8.39 -23.76 3.39
CA GLU A 359 7.36 -23.76 4.43
C GLU A 359 7.07 -22.34 4.93
N ALA A 360 5.90 -22.15 5.56
CA ALA A 360 5.42 -20.85 6.00
C ALA A 360 6.37 -20.17 7.01
N ALA A 361 7.24 -19.29 6.50
CA ALA A 361 8.07 -18.42 7.32
C ALA A 361 7.18 -17.33 7.95
N GLY A 362 7.07 -17.34 9.28
CA GLY A 362 6.22 -16.41 10.02
C GLY A 362 6.51 -14.94 9.71
N ILE A 363 5.43 -14.18 9.45
CA ILE A 363 5.49 -12.79 9.00
C ILE A 363 5.01 -11.88 10.13
N SER A 364 5.94 -11.32 10.92
CA SER A 364 5.59 -10.29 11.90
C SER A 364 6.65 -9.21 12.07
N GLY A 365 6.20 -8.04 12.54
CA GLY A 365 7.03 -6.87 12.85
C GLY A 365 7.36 -5.99 11.63
N VAL A 366 6.80 -4.77 11.58
CA VAL A 366 7.15 -3.72 10.61
C VAL A 366 7.25 -2.37 11.29
N PHE A 367 8.14 -1.52 10.77
CA PHE A 367 8.33 -0.17 11.27
C PHE A 367 8.48 0.85 10.14
N TRP A 368 8.06 2.10 10.39
CA TRP A 368 7.92 3.15 9.38
C TRP A 368 9.06 4.17 9.43
N GLY A 369 9.53 4.59 8.24
CA GLY A 369 10.44 5.73 8.11
C GLY A 369 9.71 7.07 8.18
N ALA A 370 10.31 8.05 8.85
CA ALA A 370 9.77 9.38 9.09
C ALA A 370 9.22 10.11 7.83
N LEU A 371 7.89 10.20 7.70
CA LEU A 371 7.26 11.14 6.77
C LEU A 371 7.19 12.53 7.41
N LYS A 372 7.84 13.52 6.79
CA LYS A 372 7.74 14.93 7.20
C LYS A 372 6.41 15.54 6.72
N MET A 373 5.33 15.24 7.43
CA MET A 373 4.05 15.95 7.29
C MET A 373 4.26 17.41 7.70
N SER A 374 4.24 18.34 6.75
CA SER A 374 4.24 19.78 7.07
C SER A 374 2.82 20.21 7.46
N GLY A 375 2.63 20.55 8.73
CA GLY A 375 1.36 21.00 9.25
C GLY A 375 0.86 22.29 8.61
N ALA A 376 -0.44 22.33 8.36
CA ALA A 376 -1.28 23.53 8.34
C ALA A 376 -2.63 23.09 8.93
N GLU A 377 -3.21 23.91 9.80
CA GLU A 377 -4.19 23.51 10.82
C GLU A 377 -5.59 23.14 10.25
N ASN A 378 -6.07 21.93 10.52
CA ASN A 378 -7.48 21.57 10.84
C ASN A 378 -7.64 20.04 11.04
N PRO A 379 -8.67 19.54 11.76
CA PRO A 379 -8.49 18.33 12.57
C PRO A 379 -8.88 17.00 11.90
N ASN A 380 -9.64 17.02 10.79
CA ASN A 380 -10.36 15.83 10.32
C ASN A 380 -9.82 15.30 8.97
N GLY A 381 -8.73 14.54 9.02
CA GLY A 381 -8.40 13.58 7.95
C GLY A 381 -6.90 13.40 7.69
N ILE A 382 -6.54 12.19 7.24
CA ILE A 382 -5.18 11.74 6.96
C ILE A 382 -4.47 12.69 5.96
N LEU A 383 -3.18 12.94 6.16
CA LEU A 383 -2.39 13.91 5.42
C LEU A 383 -1.09 13.27 4.92
N LEU A 384 -1.08 12.80 3.68
CA LEU A 384 0.17 12.45 3.01
C LEU A 384 0.54 13.62 2.10
N LYS A 385 1.79 14.06 2.18
CA LYS A 385 2.36 15.13 1.35
C LYS A 385 3.62 14.62 0.69
N ARG A 386 3.67 14.71 -0.63
CA ARG A 386 4.87 14.59 -1.45
C ARG A 386 5.79 15.80 -1.26
N ASN A 387 6.51 15.82 -0.14
CA ASN A 387 7.67 16.70 0.00
C ASN A 387 8.87 16.12 -0.76
N GLU A 388 9.51 16.94 -1.61
CA GLU A 388 10.79 16.65 -2.25
C GLU A 388 11.96 16.78 -1.26
N THR A 389 11.91 16.06 -0.14
CA THR A 389 13.12 15.72 0.60
C THR A 389 13.72 14.48 -0.03
N ARG A 390 14.93 14.60 -0.61
CA ARG A 390 15.77 13.46 -0.98
C ARG A 390 15.78 12.47 0.20
N PRO A 391 15.63 11.16 -0.02
CA PRO A 391 15.74 10.20 1.08
C PRO A 391 17.10 10.41 1.75
N VAL A 392 17.08 10.72 3.04
CA VAL A 392 18.30 10.68 3.85
C VAL A 392 18.70 9.20 3.86
N TYR A 393 19.84 8.89 3.24
CA TYR A 393 20.33 7.52 3.09
C TYR A 393 20.76 6.94 4.45
N GLY A 394 19.78 6.51 5.25
CA GLY A 394 19.93 5.59 6.37
C GLY A 394 19.58 4.17 5.92
N GLN A 395 20.32 3.18 6.41
CA GLN A 395 20.07 1.76 6.13
C GLN A 395 19.61 1.10 7.44
N GLY A 396 18.73 0.09 7.34
CA GLY A 396 18.50 -0.99 8.32
C GLY A 396 17.72 -0.69 9.62
N PHE A 397 16.76 -1.56 9.99
CA PHE A 397 16.14 -1.61 11.32
C PHE A 397 15.58 -3.01 11.68
N HIS A 398 15.88 -3.53 12.89
CA HIS A 398 15.53 -4.87 13.47
C HIS A 398 15.36 -4.93 14.99
N ALA A 399 14.60 -5.89 15.55
CA ALA A 399 14.65 -6.34 16.96
C ALA A 399 15.44 -5.49 17.99
N LEU A 400 14.71 -4.74 18.83
CA LEU A 400 15.23 -3.79 19.82
C LEU A 400 16.15 -4.43 20.87
N ALA A 401 17.45 -4.12 20.82
CA ALA A 401 18.38 -4.48 21.89
C ALA A 401 19.62 -3.58 22.01
N ILE A 402 19.64 -2.32 21.52
CA ILE A 402 20.79 -1.40 21.70
C ILE A 402 20.31 0.04 22.00
N VAL A 403 21.13 0.80 22.74
CA VAL A 403 20.88 2.17 23.23
C VAL A 403 20.35 3.12 22.15
N SER A 404 20.95 3.12 20.96
CA SER A 404 20.52 3.95 19.82
C SER A 404 19.18 3.54 19.23
N THR A 405 18.84 2.26 19.36
CA THR A 405 17.70 1.62 18.75
C THR A 405 16.44 1.95 19.53
N LEU A 406 16.54 1.91 20.86
CA LEU A 406 15.51 2.44 21.75
C LEU A 406 15.27 3.93 21.51
N GLN A 407 16.34 4.72 21.40
CA GLN A 407 16.24 6.15 21.11
C GLN A 407 15.53 6.42 19.76
N ALA A 408 15.85 5.66 18.70
CA ALA A 408 15.18 5.76 17.41
C ALA A 408 13.69 5.34 17.46
N LEU A 409 13.35 4.34 18.30
CA LEU A 409 11.97 3.91 18.55
C LEU A 409 11.17 5.02 19.24
N ILE A 410 11.72 5.63 20.29
CA ILE A 410 11.10 6.75 21.01
C ILE A 410 10.95 7.97 20.10
N GLU A 411 12.00 8.34 19.35
CA GLU A 411 11.95 9.44 18.38
C GLU A 411 10.87 9.22 17.31
N THR A 412 10.73 8.00 16.81
CA THR A 412 9.69 7.71 15.80
C THR A 412 8.30 7.61 16.42
N GLN A 413 8.18 7.10 17.65
CA GLN A 413 6.92 7.13 18.40
C GLN A 413 6.46 8.58 18.63
N GLN A 414 7.35 9.49 19.02
CA GLN A 414 7.07 10.91 19.15
C GLN A 414 6.69 11.56 17.81
N LEU A 415 7.36 11.20 16.71
CA LEU A 415 6.99 11.67 15.38
C LEU A 415 5.59 11.17 14.97
N LEU A 416 5.29 9.88 15.17
CA LEU A 416 3.98 9.31 14.86
C LEU A 416 2.87 9.90 15.74
N ARG A 417 3.14 10.18 17.02
CA ARG A 417 2.23 10.92 17.92
C ARG A 417 1.86 12.32 17.40
N SER A 418 2.65 12.92 16.51
CA SER A 418 2.30 14.20 15.84
C SER A 418 1.31 14.05 14.66
N GLN A 419 0.97 12.81 14.29
CA GLN A 419 0.20 12.45 13.08
C GLN A 419 -0.95 11.47 13.38
N ILE A 420 -0.79 10.65 14.43
CA ILE A 420 -1.70 9.61 14.90
C ILE A 420 -1.89 9.81 16.40
N SER A 421 -3.11 10.15 16.82
CA SER A 421 -3.46 10.40 18.23
C SER A 421 -3.14 9.19 19.11
N ASN A 422 -2.57 9.43 20.30
CA ASN A 422 -2.25 8.43 21.33
C ASN A 422 -1.37 7.24 20.87
N PHE A 423 -0.69 7.37 19.73
CA PHE A 423 0.10 6.30 19.15
C PHE A 423 1.22 5.81 20.09
N THR A 424 1.28 4.50 20.34
CA THR A 424 2.28 3.84 21.20
C THR A 424 2.60 2.46 20.63
N PHE A 425 3.88 2.05 20.64
CA PHE A 425 4.27 0.71 20.20
C PHE A 425 3.93 -0.35 21.25
N ASN A 426 3.52 -1.52 20.76
CA ASN A 426 3.12 -2.65 21.58
C ASN A 426 4.16 -3.77 21.45
N LEU A 427 4.80 -4.15 22.55
CA LEU A 427 6.02 -4.96 22.58
C LEU A 427 5.75 -6.38 23.09
N GLY A 428 5.99 -7.37 22.23
CA GLY A 428 5.80 -8.79 22.50
C GLY A 428 7.07 -9.44 23.03
N PHE A 429 7.08 -9.80 24.32
CA PHE A 429 8.32 -10.25 25.00
C PHE A 429 8.33 -11.73 25.37
N SER A 430 9.52 -12.33 25.26
CA SER A 430 9.86 -13.68 25.72
C SER A 430 11.04 -13.64 26.70
N GLY A 431 10.76 -13.63 28.00
CA GLY A 431 11.75 -13.34 29.05
C GLY A 431 12.94 -14.32 29.13
N LYS A 432 12.81 -15.56 28.62
CA LYS A 432 13.89 -16.57 28.64
C LYS A 432 15.18 -16.11 27.96
N PHE A 433 15.08 -15.18 27.02
CA PHE A 433 16.18 -14.75 26.17
C PHE A 433 16.79 -13.40 26.60
N PHE A 434 16.28 -12.81 27.69
CA PHE A 434 16.90 -11.65 28.34
C PHE A 434 18.35 -11.98 28.73
N HIS A 435 19.28 -11.07 28.42
CA HIS A 435 20.72 -11.25 28.66
C HIS A 435 21.35 -12.52 28.02
N THR A 436 20.90 -12.90 26.82
CA THR A 436 21.51 -13.99 26.02
C THR A 436 22.36 -13.52 24.84
N GLY A 437 22.59 -12.21 24.72
CA GLY A 437 23.32 -11.57 23.63
C GLY A 437 24.82 -11.40 23.91
N THR A 438 25.40 -10.41 23.24
CA THR A 438 26.69 -9.78 23.55
C THR A 438 26.49 -8.70 24.61
N GLY A 439 27.56 -8.27 25.29
CA GLY A 439 27.44 -7.25 26.34
C GLY A 439 26.93 -5.87 25.87
N GLU A 440 26.92 -5.57 24.57
CA GLU A 440 26.25 -4.38 24.03
C GLU A 440 24.74 -4.62 23.85
N GLU A 441 24.36 -5.82 23.41
CA GLU A 441 22.96 -6.25 23.27
C GLU A 441 22.29 -6.38 24.66
N ASP A 442 22.97 -6.99 25.63
CA ASP A 442 22.46 -7.17 27.00
C ASP A 442 22.29 -5.81 27.72
N ALA A 443 23.20 -4.86 27.46
CA ALA A 443 23.07 -3.49 27.98
C ALA A 443 21.93 -2.69 27.30
N GLY A 444 21.50 -3.09 26.11
CA GLY A 444 20.31 -2.55 25.47
C GLY A 444 19.02 -3.19 25.95
N ASP A 445 19.03 -4.49 26.29
CA ASP A 445 17.94 -5.15 27.02
C ASP A 445 17.69 -4.42 28.36
N ASP A 446 18.76 -4.15 29.13
CA ASP A 446 18.73 -3.35 30.38
C ASP A 446 18.20 -1.93 30.19
N LEU A 447 18.48 -1.30 29.04
CA LEU A 447 17.99 0.05 28.76
C LEU A 447 16.52 0.03 28.38
N LEU A 448 16.08 -0.91 27.56
CA LEU A 448 14.67 -1.06 27.18
C LEU A 448 13.77 -1.15 28.42
N LEU A 449 14.19 -1.93 29.42
CA LEU A 449 13.45 -2.08 30.68
C LEU A 449 13.46 -0.83 31.59
N LYS A 450 14.29 0.19 31.31
CA LYS A 450 14.22 1.50 31.99
C LYS A 450 13.16 2.43 31.40
N TYR A 451 12.58 2.05 30.26
CA TYR A 451 11.54 2.79 29.54
C TYR A 451 10.27 1.96 29.36
N VAL A 452 9.98 1.03 30.30
CA VAL A 452 8.75 0.21 30.29
C VAL A 452 7.50 1.06 30.11
N ASP A 453 7.40 2.18 30.84
CA ASP A 453 6.24 3.09 30.84
C ASP A 453 6.03 3.86 29.51
N GLU A 454 7.00 3.86 28.60
CA GLU A 454 6.85 4.50 27.28
C GLU A 454 6.17 3.60 26.23
N PHE A 455 5.95 2.33 26.55
CA PHE A 455 5.42 1.33 25.61
C PHE A 455 4.25 0.53 26.18
N TRP A 456 3.45 -0.05 25.29
CA TRP A 456 2.55 -1.12 25.63
C TRP A 456 3.27 -2.46 25.53
N TRP A 457 2.78 -3.47 26.25
CA TRP A 457 3.44 -4.76 26.37
C TRP A 457 2.42 -5.91 26.30
N PHE A 458 2.82 -7.01 25.68
CA PHE A 458 2.06 -8.26 25.67
C PHE A 458 2.96 -9.48 25.81
N PRO A 459 2.50 -10.56 26.47
CA PRO A 459 3.28 -11.78 26.61
C PRO A 459 3.38 -12.54 25.29
N HIS A 460 4.59 -12.95 24.91
CA HIS A 460 4.87 -13.77 23.72
C HIS A 460 5.41 -15.17 24.08
N MET A 461 4.99 -15.71 25.23
CA MET A 461 5.48 -16.94 25.89
C MET A 461 6.92 -16.85 26.42
N TRP A 462 7.23 -17.59 27.49
CA TRP A 462 8.59 -17.62 28.06
C TRP A 462 9.67 -17.99 27.05
N SER A 463 9.48 -19.13 26.36
CA SER A 463 10.51 -19.76 25.53
C SER A 463 10.36 -19.55 24.02
N HIS A 464 9.45 -18.66 23.58
CA HIS A 464 9.08 -18.47 22.17
C HIS A 464 8.78 -19.80 21.42
N MET A 465 8.18 -20.77 22.13
CA MET A 465 7.77 -22.06 21.54
C MET A 465 6.31 -22.02 21.10
N GLN A 466 6.02 -22.58 19.93
CA GLN A 466 4.66 -22.67 19.41
C GLN A 466 3.75 -23.50 20.34
N PRO A 467 2.55 -23.00 20.72
CA PRO A 467 1.71 -23.63 21.73
C PRO A 467 1.34 -25.10 21.45
N HIS A 468 1.12 -25.46 20.18
CA HIS A 468 0.72 -26.82 19.81
C HIS A 468 1.84 -27.87 19.97
N LEU A 469 3.08 -27.45 20.20
CA LEU A 469 4.22 -28.35 20.46
C LEU A 469 4.23 -28.85 21.91
N PHE A 470 3.43 -28.25 22.80
CA PHE A 470 3.28 -28.71 24.18
C PHE A 470 2.26 -29.85 24.25
N HIS A 471 2.67 -31.00 24.77
CA HIS A 471 1.82 -32.19 24.86
C HIS A 471 0.85 -32.17 26.06
N ASN A 472 0.99 -31.22 26.97
CA ASN A 472 0.15 -31.09 28.15
C ASN A 472 -0.06 -29.62 28.55
N GLU A 473 -1.26 -29.31 29.06
CA GLU A 473 -1.64 -27.95 29.45
C GLU A 473 -0.75 -27.40 30.57
N SER A 474 -0.36 -28.23 31.55
CA SER A 474 0.44 -27.80 32.70
C SER A 474 1.78 -27.20 32.31
N SER A 475 2.49 -27.80 31.35
CA SER A 475 3.76 -27.26 30.83
C SER A 475 3.56 -25.98 30.01
N LEU A 476 2.45 -25.86 29.27
CA LEU A 476 2.11 -24.63 28.54
C LEU A 476 1.79 -23.49 29.52
N LEU A 477 1.03 -23.78 30.57
CA LEU A 477 0.70 -22.87 31.65
C LEU A 477 1.96 -22.44 32.44
N GLU A 478 2.88 -23.37 32.70
CA GLU A 478 4.18 -23.07 33.33
C GLU A 478 5.01 -22.08 32.49
N GLN A 479 5.04 -22.23 31.15
CA GLN A 479 5.68 -21.22 30.28
C GLN A 479 4.99 -19.85 30.35
N MET A 480 3.69 -19.80 30.60
CA MET A 480 2.99 -18.53 30.77
C MET A 480 3.28 -17.90 32.14
N ILE A 481 3.36 -18.71 33.20
CA ILE A 481 3.66 -18.27 34.56
C ILE A 481 5.09 -17.72 34.64
N LEU A 482 6.09 -18.43 34.11
CA LEU A 482 7.49 -17.96 34.09
C LEU A 482 7.63 -16.60 33.39
N ASN A 483 6.94 -16.41 32.26
CA ASN A 483 6.96 -15.12 31.55
C ASN A 483 6.25 -14.01 32.34
N LYS A 484 5.29 -14.36 33.21
CA LYS A 484 4.58 -13.42 34.08
C LYS A 484 5.40 -13.04 35.31
N GLU A 485 6.12 -14.00 35.90
CA GLU A 485 7.07 -13.75 36.99
C GLU A 485 8.17 -12.79 36.52
N PHE A 486 8.76 -13.03 35.34
CA PHE A 486 9.70 -12.11 34.71
C PHE A 486 9.11 -10.70 34.51
N ALA A 487 7.86 -10.59 34.04
CA ALA A 487 7.20 -9.30 33.86
C ALA A 487 7.04 -8.55 35.18
N LEU A 488 6.60 -9.25 36.24
CA LEU A 488 6.43 -8.68 37.58
C LEU A 488 7.77 -8.26 38.21
N GLU A 489 8.84 -9.03 38.01
CA GLU A 489 10.19 -8.71 38.49
C GLU A 489 10.75 -7.43 37.84
N HIS A 490 10.45 -7.21 36.56
CA HIS A 490 10.95 -6.08 35.77
C HIS A 490 9.95 -4.92 35.61
N GLY A 491 8.82 -4.96 36.32
CA GLY A 491 7.81 -3.89 36.31
C GLY A 491 6.96 -3.78 35.03
N ILE A 492 7.03 -4.76 34.12
CA ILE A 492 6.24 -4.81 32.89
C ILE A 492 4.74 -5.00 33.23
N PRO A 493 3.81 -4.18 32.68
CA PRO A 493 2.37 -4.34 32.89
C PRO A 493 1.86 -5.75 32.55
N THR A 494 0.93 -6.28 33.36
CA THR A 494 0.43 -7.67 33.20
C THR A 494 -1.09 -7.78 33.07
N ASP A 495 -1.79 -6.65 32.98
CA ASP A 495 -3.25 -6.48 33.03
C ASP A 495 -3.86 -5.96 31.71
N MET A 496 -3.04 -5.67 30.70
CA MET A 496 -3.47 -5.26 29.34
C MET A 496 -4.50 -6.22 28.69
N GLY A 497 -4.50 -7.50 29.08
CA GLY A 497 -5.49 -8.49 28.62
C GLY A 497 -5.37 -8.87 27.13
N TYR A 498 -4.30 -8.45 26.46
CA TYR A 498 -3.93 -8.81 25.08
C TYR A 498 -2.71 -9.76 25.08
N ALA A 499 -2.69 -10.72 24.17
CA ALA A 499 -1.54 -11.58 23.92
C ALA A 499 -1.47 -12.00 22.45
N VAL A 500 -0.29 -12.42 22.02
CA VAL A 500 -0.08 -13.05 20.71
C VAL A 500 0.76 -14.31 20.92
N ALA A 501 0.37 -15.43 20.32
CA ALA A 501 1.14 -16.66 20.40
C ALA A 501 2.36 -16.61 19.45
N PRO A 502 3.50 -17.24 19.81
CA PRO A 502 4.61 -17.48 18.88
C PRO A 502 4.13 -18.02 17.54
N HIS A 503 4.53 -17.35 16.46
CA HIS A 503 4.11 -17.66 15.08
C HIS A 503 2.58 -17.68 14.85
N HIS A 504 1.79 -16.92 15.63
CA HIS A 504 0.31 -16.98 15.69
C HIS A 504 -0.28 -18.38 15.98
N SER A 505 0.57 -19.32 16.37
CA SER A 505 0.28 -20.75 16.28
C SER A 505 -0.71 -21.20 17.36
N GLY A 506 -1.72 -21.97 16.97
CA GLY A 506 -2.79 -22.40 17.87
C GLY A 506 -3.84 -21.32 18.20
N VAL A 507 -3.67 -20.08 17.74
CA VAL A 507 -4.77 -19.09 17.75
C VAL A 507 -5.82 -19.52 16.73
N TYR A 508 -5.39 -19.78 15.51
CA TYR A 508 -6.14 -20.51 14.49
C TYR A 508 -5.15 -21.38 13.68
N PRO A 509 -5.49 -22.65 13.33
CA PRO A 509 -6.56 -23.46 13.90
C PRO A 509 -6.49 -23.51 15.43
N VAL A 510 -7.67 -23.49 16.09
CA VAL A 510 -7.76 -23.28 17.54
C VAL A 510 -7.13 -24.46 18.31
N HIS A 511 -6.17 -24.14 19.18
CA HIS A 511 -5.60 -25.07 20.16
C HIS A 511 -6.16 -24.76 21.56
N LEU A 512 -7.11 -25.57 22.05
CA LEU A 512 -7.90 -25.28 23.26
C LEU A 512 -7.04 -24.93 24.50
N GLN A 513 -5.96 -25.69 24.74
CA GLN A 513 -5.08 -25.50 25.90
C GLN A 513 -4.43 -24.11 25.94
N LEU A 514 -4.22 -23.46 24.78
CA LEU A 514 -3.70 -22.10 24.69
C LEU A 514 -4.67 -21.10 25.31
N TYR A 515 -5.95 -21.16 24.89
CA TYR A 515 -7.00 -20.25 25.36
C TYR A 515 -7.30 -20.46 26.86
N GLU A 516 -7.27 -21.71 27.33
CA GLU A 516 -7.46 -22.03 28.75
C GLU A 516 -6.28 -21.54 29.60
N SER A 517 -5.04 -21.79 29.17
CA SER A 517 -3.83 -21.34 29.86
C SER A 517 -3.73 -19.81 29.88
N TRP A 518 -4.05 -19.13 28.78
CA TRP A 518 -4.03 -17.68 28.67
C TRP A 518 -4.99 -17.00 29.65
N LYS A 519 -6.20 -17.54 29.82
CA LYS A 519 -7.12 -17.08 30.86
C LYS A 519 -6.55 -17.30 32.26
N LYS A 520 -6.03 -18.49 32.54
CA LYS A 520 -5.53 -18.89 33.87
C LYS A 520 -4.32 -18.07 34.33
N ALA A 521 -3.33 -17.85 33.46
CA ALA A 521 -2.12 -17.12 33.80
C ALA A 521 -2.26 -15.60 33.67
N TRP A 522 -2.87 -15.12 32.58
CA TRP A 522 -2.81 -13.72 32.17
C TRP A 522 -4.16 -13.00 32.14
N GLY A 523 -5.29 -13.72 32.24
CA GLY A 523 -6.62 -13.10 32.12
C GLY A 523 -6.90 -12.54 30.72
N ILE A 524 -6.29 -13.13 29.67
CA ILE A 524 -6.44 -12.65 28.29
C ILE A 524 -7.92 -12.62 27.88
N ARG A 525 -8.28 -11.51 27.24
CA ARG A 525 -9.59 -11.27 26.62
C ARG A 525 -9.49 -11.06 25.11
N VAL A 526 -8.32 -10.66 24.60
CA VAL A 526 -8.09 -10.41 23.16
C VAL A 526 -6.77 -11.02 22.69
N THR A 527 -6.75 -11.53 21.46
CA THR A 527 -5.55 -11.96 20.73
C THR A 527 -5.69 -11.58 19.26
N SER A 528 -4.67 -11.80 18.43
CA SER A 528 -4.75 -11.59 16.98
C SER A 528 -4.19 -12.76 16.17
N THR A 529 -4.65 -12.90 14.92
CA THR A 529 -4.18 -13.91 13.96
C THR A 529 -4.11 -13.37 12.54
N GLU A 530 -3.11 -13.80 11.78
CA GLU A 530 -3.05 -13.58 10.34
C GLU A 530 -3.75 -14.69 9.52
N GLU A 531 -4.26 -15.75 10.17
CA GLU A 531 -4.66 -16.99 9.48
C GLU A 531 -6.17 -17.18 9.26
N TYR A 532 -7.06 -16.52 10.02
CA TYR A 532 -8.50 -16.85 9.98
C TYR A 532 -9.28 -16.10 8.88
N PRO A 533 -10.10 -16.79 8.04
CA PRO A 533 -10.22 -18.25 7.89
C PRO A 533 -9.11 -18.85 7.02
N HIS A 534 -8.43 -18.02 6.22
CA HIS A 534 -7.26 -18.36 5.42
C HIS A 534 -6.20 -17.24 5.47
N LEU A 535 -4.91 -17.62 5.47
CA LEU A 535 -3.78 -16.70 5.45
C LEU A 535 -3.80 -15.73 4.25
N LYS A 536 -4.30 -16.18 3.08
CA LYS A 536 -4.44 -15.38 1.86
C LYS A 536 -5.79 -15.64 1.17
N PRO A 537 -6.38 -14.63 0.51
CA PRO A 537 -5.93 -13.23 0.45
C PRO A 537 -6.24 -12.47 1.76
N ALA A 538 -5.38 -11.52 2.13
CA ALA A 538 -5.48 -10.85 3.43
C ALA A 538 -6.81 -10.10 3.67
N ARG A 539 -7.44 -9.60 2.60
CA ARG A 539 -8.78 -8.97 2.61
C ARG A 539 -9.95 -9.91 2.95
N HIS A 540 -9.72 -11.22 2.95
CA HIS A 540 -10.72 -12.21 3.41
C HIS A 540 -10.52 -12.59 4.88
N ARG A 541 -9.48 -12.06 5.56
CA ARG A 541 -9.26 -12.31 6.98
C ARG A 541 -10.39 -11.71 7.81
N LYS A 542 -10.77 -12.40 8.88
CA LYS A 542 -11.87 -11.98 9.77
C LYS A 542 -11.47 -12.09 11.23
N GLY A 543 -12.23 -11.41 12.09
CA GLY A 543 -12.24 -11.72 13.51
C GLY A 543 -13.12 -12.92 13.82
N PHE A 544 -12.94 -13.51 14.99
CA PHE A 544 -13.88 -14.48 15.59
C PHE A 544 -13.78 -14.44 17.11
N ILE A 545 -14.75 -15.04 17.80
CA ILE A 545 -14.71 -15.20 19.26
C ILE A 545 -14.59 -16.70 19.57
N HIS A 546 -13.60 -17.08 20.38
CA HIS A 546 -13.47 -18.45 20.87
C HIS A 546 -13.20 -18.45 22.38
N ASN A 547 -13.95 -19.26 23.13
CA ASN A 547 -13.84 -19.34 24.59
C ASN A 547 -13.85 -17.93 25.24
N ASN A 548 -14.78 -17.06 24.85
CA ASN A 548 -14.87 -15.66 25.31
C ASN A 548 -13.58 -14.82 25.16
N ILE A 549 -12.66 -15.22 24.28
CA ILE A 549 -11.53 -14.40 23.83
C ILE A 549 -11.84 -13.93 22.41
N MET A 550 -11.74 -12.63 22.18
CA MET A 550 -11.88 -12.01 20.87
C MET A 550 -10.57 -12.17 20.10
N VAL A 551 -10.65 -12.69 18.87
CA VAL A 551 -9.52 -12.86 17.97
C VAL A 551 -9.66 -11.82 16.86
N LEU A 552 -8.72 -10.88 16.80
CA LEU A 552 -8.70 -9.82 15.80
C LEU A 552 -7.95 -10.25 14.54
N PRO A 553 -8.39 -9.84 13.32
CA PRO A 553 -7.64 -10.07 12.10
C PRO A 553 -6.40 -9.18 12.09
N ARG A 554 -5.21 -9.78 12.01
CA ARG A 554 -3.93 -9.07 11.87
C ARG A 554 -3.57 -8.93 10.40
N GLN A 555 -3.07 -7.76 10.01
CA GLN A 555 -2.59 -7.50 8.66
C GLN A 555 -1.07 -7.64 8.58
N THR A 556 -0.60 -8.25 7.49
CA THR A 556 0.83 -8.32 7.16
C THR A 556 1.25 -7.07 6.39
N CYS A 557 2.48 -6.62 6.60
CA CYS A 557 2.97 -5.34 6.10
C CYS A 557 4.26 -5.49 5.25
N GLY A 558 4.51 -6.70 4.74
CA GLY A 558 5.51 -6.95 3.69
C GLY A 558 6.98 -7.03 4.13
N LEU A 559 7.35 -6.61 5.35
CA LEU A 559 8.66 -7.00 5.90
C LEU A 559 8.55 -8.38 6.58
N PHE A 560 9.67 -9.09 6.62
CA PHE A 560 9.77 -10.42 7.19
C PHE A 560 10.83 -10.44 8.28
N THR A 561 10.60 -11.22 9.34
CA THR A 561 11.52 -11.43 10.48
C THR A 561 12.94 -11.84 10.06
N HIS A 562 13.10 -12.49 8.91
CA HIS A 562 14.39 -12.92 8.34
C HIS A 562 15.03 -11.94 7.35
N THR A 563 14.34 -10.85 6.98
CA THR A 563 14.85 -9.85 6.03
C THR A 563 15.75 -8.89 6.79
N ILE A 564 17.06 -9.18 6.81
CA ILE A 564 17.92 -8.52 7.80
C ILE A 564 18.23 -7.06 7.44
N PHE A 565 18.86 -6.85 6.29
CA PHE A 565 19.30 -5.51 5.92
C PHE A 565 18.35 -4.81 4.93
N TYR A 566 18.34 -3.46 5.00
CA TYR A 566 17.84 -2.53 3.95
C TYR A 566 17.88 -3.11 2.51
N LYS A 567 19.07 -3.60 2.17
CA LYS A 567 19.50 -4.02 0.83
C LYS A 567 18.96 -5.41 0.44
N GLU A 568 18.57 -6.20 1.43
CA GLU A 568 18.17 -7.60 1.33
C GLU A 568 16.66 -7.80 1.34
N TYR A 569 15.89 -6.69 1.43
CA TYR A 569 14.45 -6.72 1.20
C TYR A 569 14.11 -7.52 -0.08
N PRO A 570 13.10 -8.42 -0.08
CA PRO A 570 12.75 -9.18 -1.26
C PRO A 570 12.42 -8.28 -2.46
N GLY A 571 13.19 -8.40 -3.55
CA GLY A 571 13.12 -7.49 -4.71
C GLY A 571 13.92 -6.18 -4.58
N GLY A 572 14.47 -5.92 -3.41
CA GLY A 572 15.36 -4.81 -3.07
C GLY A 572 14.64 -3.56 -2.56
N PRO A 573 15.39 -2.56 -2.04
CA PRO A 573 14.89 -1.30 -1.50
C PRO A 573 13.70 -0.65 -2.25
N LYS A 574 13.75 -0.69 -3.60
CA LYS A 574 12.73 -0.07 -4.46
C LYS A 574 11.36 -0.74 -4.38
N GLU A 575 11.28 -2.03 -4.05
CA GLU A 575 9.99 -2.71 -3.88
C GLU A 575 9.32 -2.35 -2.55
N LEU A 576 10.11 -2.08 -1.50
CA LEU A 576 9.56 -1.52 -0.26
C LEU A 576 9.02 -0.10 -0.50
N ASP A 577 9.79 0.77 -1.17
CA ASP A 577 9.35 2.11 -1.58
C ASP A 577 8.01 2.07 -2.37
N LYS A 578 7.82 1.09 -3.26
CA LYS A 578 6.56 0.89 -3.99
C LYS A 578 5.41 0.44 -3.09
N SER A 579 5.64 -0.48 -2.15
CA SER A 579 4.61 -0.91 -1.20
C SER A 579 4.08 0.26 -0.37
N ILE A 580 4.98 1.17 0.02
CA ILE A 580 4.68 2.39 0.77
C ILE A 580 3.95 3.44 -0.10
N ARG A 581 4.40 3.64 -1.34
CA ARG A 581 3.93 4.72 -2.23
C ARG A 581 2.78 4.24 -3.11
N GLY A 582 1.62 4.02 -2.50
CA GLY A 582 0.41 3.63 -3.22
C GLY A 582 0.28 2.12 -3.51
N GLY A 583 1.23 1.31 -3.04
CA GLY A 583 1.21 -0.15 -3.13
C GLY A 583 0.49 -0.83 -1.96
N GLU A 584 0.87 -2.08 -1.68
CA GLU A 584 0.16 -2.96 -0.72
C GLU A 584 -0.07 -2.30 0.65
N LEU A 585 0.99 -1.82 1.30
CA LEU A 585 0.87 -1.31 2.67
C LEU A 585 0.08 0.00 2.75
N PHE A 586 0.16 0.85 1.73
CA PHE A 586 -0.75 1.99 1.60
C PHE A 586 -2.21 1.54 1.47
N LEU A 587 -2.49 0.53 0.64
CA LEU A 587 -3.82 0.00 0.43
C LEU A 587 -4.39 -0.71 1.66
N THR A 588 -3.54 -1.34 2.49
CA THR A 588 -3.94 -1.90 3.79
C THR A 588 -4.45 -0.81 4.74
N VAL A 589 -3.81 0.36 4.81
CA VAL A 589 -4.31 1.49 5.63
C VAL A 589 -5.55 2.13 5.02
N LEU A 590 -5.62 2.22 3.69
CA LEU A 590 -6.75 2.84 2.98
C LEU A 590 -8.04 2.01 3.10
N LEU A 591 -7.96 0.71 2.80
CA LEU A 591 -9.11 -0.15 2.48
C LEU A 591 -9.55 -1.09 3.62
N ASN A 592 -8.72 -1.30 4.65
CA ASN A 592 -9.08 -2.19 5.75
C ASN A 592 -10.09 -1.48 6.69
N PRO A 593 -11.30 -2.03 6.91
CA PRO A 593 -12.31 -1.40 7.74
C PRO A 593 -11.89 -1.40 9.22
N SER A 594 -12.21 -0.31 9.91
CA SER A 594 -12.04 -0.13 11.36
C SER A 594 -13.29 -0.52 12.16
N GLU A 595 -14.42 -0.68 11.49
CA GLU A 595 -15.71 -1.05 12.08
C GLU A 595 -15.77 -2.58 12.27
N PRO A 596 -16.12 -3.09 13.47
CA PRO A 596 -16.37 -4.52 13.64
C PRO A 596 -17.61 -4.97 12.85
N ASP A 597 -17.59 -6.19 12.30
CA ASP A 597 -18.78 -6.85 11.73
C ASP A 597 -19.92 -6.89 12.79
N GLU A 598 -21.19 -6.77 12.37
CA GLU A 598 -22.35 -6.82 13.28
C GLU A 598 -22.43 -8.10 14.14
N ASP A 599 -21.76 -9.19 13.74
CA ASP A 599 -21.64 -10.43 14.54
C ASP A 599 -20.69 -10.28 15.76
N CYS A 600 -19.78 -9.30 15.76
CA CYS A 600 -18.92 -8.99 16.91
C CYS A 600 -19.62 -8.11 17.96
N ASP A 601 -20.80 -7.57 17.65
CA ASP A 601 -21.61 -6.70 18.52
C ASP A 601 -22.31 -7.46 19.66
N LEU A 602 -22.13 -8.79 19.75
CA LEU A 602 -22.65 -9.67 20.80
C LEU A 602 -22.17 -9.33 22.24
N PHE A 603 -21.24 -8.39 22.39
CA PHE A 603 -20.83 -7.84 23.69
C PHE A 603 -21.54 -6.51 24.08
N LYS A 604 -22.53 -6.03 23.30
CA LYS A 604 -23.42 -4.94 23.72
C LYS A 604 -24.35 -5.40 24.84
N GLY A 605 -23.84 -5.39 26.06
CA GLY A 605 -24.65 -5.41 27.28
C GLY A 605 -25.64 -4.23 27.30
N ASN A 606 -26.82 -4.45 27.88
CA ASN A 606 -27.85 -3.42 27.97
C ASN A 606 -27.41 -2.27 28.89
N GLY A 607 -26.86 -1.19 28.30
CA GLY A 607 -26.65 0.10 28.96
C GLY A 607 -25.31 0.73 28.66
N SER A 608 -25.29 1.72 27.76
CA SER A 608 -24.32 2.83 27.69
C SER A 608 -22.85 2.53 28.03
N GLU A 609 -22.29 1.44 27.52
CA GLU A 609 -20.85 1.15 27.60
C GLU A 609 -20.23 1.19 26.20
N LEU A 610 -19.03 1.78 26.13
CA LEU A 610 -18.25 1.99 24.90
C LEU A 610 -17.82 0.65 24.29
N THR A 611 -17.72 0.60 22.97
CA THR A 611 -17.25 -0.57 22.22
C THR A 611 -15.81 -0.92 22.62
N PHE A 612 -15.42 -2.20 22.56
CA PHE A 612 -14.10 -2.61 23.05
C PHE A 612 -12.94 -2.00 22.24
N SER A 613 -13.16 -1.62 20.98
CA SER A 613 -12.25 -0.74 20.24
C SER A 613 -11.99 0.56 21.01
N GLU A 614 -13.04 1.31 21.38
CA GLU A 614 -12.93 2.54 22.17
C GLU A 614 -12.27 2.27 23.55
N GLN A 615 -12.51 1.11 24.18
CA GLN A 615 -11.87 0.75 25.45
C GLN A 615 -10.35 0.55 25.35
N LEU A 616 -9.84 0.03 24.22
CA LEU A 616 -8.39 -0.09 23.99
C LEU A 616 -7.73 1.28 23.75
N TRP A 617 -8.49 2.27 23.27
CA TRP A 617 -7.99 3.62 22.94
C TRP A 617 -8.22 4.67 24.05
N LEU A 618 -9.10 4.40 25.01
CA LEU A 618 -9.42 5.28 26.15
C LEU A 618 -8.87 4.79 27.50
N GLY A 619 -8.02 3.77 27.50
CA GLY A 619 -7.38 3.20 28.70
C GLY A 619 -6.30 4.07 29.36
N THR A 620 -6.59 5.35 29.66
CA THR A 620 -5.77 6.20 30.55
C THR A 620 -6.62 7.18 31.36
N HIS A 621 -7.09 6.73 32.53
CA HIS A 621 -7.39 7.57 33.70
C HIS A 621 -6.91 6.84 34.96
#